data_AF-A0A7S2LR06-F1
#
_entry.id   AF-A0A7S2LR06-F1
#
_cell.length_a   1.000
_cell.length_b   1.000
_cell.length_c   1.000
_cell.angle_alpha   90.00
_cell.angle_beta   90.00
_cell.angle_gamma   90.00
#
_symmetry.space_group_name_H-M   'P 1'
#
loop_
_entity.id
_entity.type
_entity.pdbx_description
1 polymer ?
#
loop_
_entity_poly.entity_id
_entity_poly.type
_entity_poly.pdbx_seq_one_letter_code
_entity_poly.pdbx_strand_id
1 'polypeptide(L)'
;DAEEPQPSLISSVMALFMMVDPLSMLVVILYWTLDRPIWKFCAVNGGIEPCYDWPNYLGFFVHGGDWVLLTINFFVGNMPFYINNSAWVLLFALIYLAWSYLHYVLRIGRAPHFEQECAKLGYALRDCPIYGVMDWADPKKAGTIAAGATLGCVVLIGVYWIMGWLRDKVGARCCCMPRGGGRAP
;
A
#
# COMPACT_ATOMS: atom_id res chain seq x y z
N ASP A 1 20.92 20.71 28.83
CA ASP A 1 21.59 19.67 28.04
C ASP A 1 21.15 19.78 26.60
N ALA A 2 22.06 20.07 25.69
CA ALA A 2 21.75 20.14 24.26
C ALA A 2 21.66 18.71 23.73
N GLU A 3 20.48 18.28 23.33
CA GLU A 3 20.26 16.98 22.71
C GLU A 3 20.94 16.98 21.34
N GLU A 4 21.85 16.03 21.11
CA GLU A 4 22.56 15.92 19.84
C GLU A 4 21.56 15.58 18.73
N PRO A 5 21.54 16.32 17.60
CA PRO A 5 20.54 16.12 16.58
C PRO A 5 20.64 14.72 15.97
N GLN A 6 19.50 14.03 15.85
CA GLN A 6 19.44 12.72 15.24
C GLN A 6 20.05 12.75 13.82
N PRO A 7 20.87 11.75 13.44
CA PRO A 7 21.40 11.67 12.08
C PRO A 7 20.28 11.66 11.03
N SER A 8 20.39 12.54 10.03
CA SER A 8 19.37 12.74 8.98
C SER A 8 19.02 11.46 8.21
N LEU A 9 19.97 10.55 8.05
CA LEU A 9 19.75 9.24 7.45
C LEU A 9 18.74 8.42 8.24
N ILE A 10 18.82 8.41 9.57
CA ILE A 10 17.89 7.64 10.41
C ILE A 10 16.49 8.22 10.31
N SER A 11 16.36 9.55 10.38
CA SER A 11 15.06 10.22 10.23
C SER A 11 14.42 9.94 8.87
N SER A 12 15.22 9.90 7.81
CA SER A 12 14.76 9.55 6.45
C SER A 12 14.28 8.11 6.36
N VAL A 13 15.04 7.16 6.90
CA VAL A 13 14.65 5.74 6.93
C VAL A 13 13.38 5.54 7.75
N MET A 14 13.23 6.22 8.89
CA MET A 14 12.01 6.16 9.70
C MET A 14 10.79 6.70 8.94
N ALA A 15 10.94 7.82 8.23
CA ALA A 15 9.86 8.36 7.39
C ALA A 15 9.46 7.39 6.28
N LEU A 16 10.43 6.76 5.61
CA LEU A 16 10.17 5.74 4.59
C LEU A 16 9.44 4.53 5.17
N PHE A 17 9.82 4.05 6.34
CA PHE A 17 9.11 2.94 6.98
C PHE A 17 7.66 3.30 7.35
N MET A 18 7.44 4.49 7.94
CA MET A 18 6.09 4.96 8.28
C MET A 18 5.21 5.16 7.04
N MET A 19 5.81 5.35 5.87
CA MET A 19 5.13 5.41 4.59
C MET A 19 4.87 4.00 4.01
N VAL A 20 5.90 3.17 3.93
CA VAL A 20 5.87 1.87 3.26
C VAL A 20 4.94 0.89 3.95
N ASP A 21 4.91 0.87 5.28
CA ASP A 21 4.14 -0.12 6.05
C ASP A 21 2.62 0.00 5.79
N PRO A 22 1.95 1.16 6.01
CA PRO A 22 0.54 1.32 5.68
C PRO A 22 0.25 1.19 4.18
N LEU A 23 1.15 1.62 3.29
CA LEU A 23 0.97 1.44 1.85
C LEU A 23 1.06 -0.04 1.43
N SER A 24 1.92 -0.83 2.06
CA SER A 24 2.01 -2.26 1.78
C SER A 24 0.70 -2.96 2.13
N MET A 25 0.08 -2.61 3.26
CA MET A 25 -1.25 -3.10 3.63
C MET A 25 -2.32 -2.67 2.62
N LEU A 26 -2.27 -1.42 2.15
CA LEU A 26 -3.18 -0.95 1.09
C LEU A 26 -3.00 -1.76 -0.20
N VAL A 27 -1.76 -2.02 -0.61
CA VAL A 27 -1.45 -2.84 -1.80
C VAL A 27 -2.02 -4.24 -1.67
N VAL A 28 -1.85 -4.89 -0.50
CA VAL A 28 -2.48 -6.20 -0.23
C VAL A 28 -3.99 -6.10 -0.37
N ILE A 29 -4.63 -5.11 0.26
CA ILE A 29 -6.09 -4.96 0.18
C ILE A 29 -6.53 -4.77 -1.27
N LEU A 30 -5.95 -3.81 -2.00
CA LEU A 30 -6.34 -3.53 -3.38
C LEU A 30 -6.07 -4.71 -4.31
N TYR A 31 -4.95 -5.43 -4.13
CA TYR A 31 -4.65 -6.61 -4.92
C TYR A 31 -5.66 -7.73 -4.68
N TRP A 32 -5.87 -8.14 -3.43
CA TRP A 32 -6.74 -9.27 -3.09
C TRP A 32 -8.24 -8.97 -3.12
N THR A 33 -8.65 -7.70 -3.32
CA THR A 33 -10.06 -7.31 -3.38
C THR A 33 -10.49 -6.68 -4.70
N LEU A 34 -9.59 -5.97 -5.42
CA LEU A 34 -9.92 -5.29 -6.67
C LEU A 34 -9.22 -5.91 -7.89
N ASP A 35 -7.90 -6.10 -7.85
CA ASP A 35 -7.15 -6.59 -9.02
C ASP A 35 -7.32 -8.09 -9.25
N ARG A 36 -7.06 -8.88 -8.20
CA ARG A 36 -7.21 -10.33 -8.14
C ARG A 36 -8.08 -10.72 -6.94
N PRO A 37 -9.40 -10.46 -7.01
CA PRO A 37 -10.29 -10.70 -5.89
C PRO A 37 -10.21 -12.15 -5.40
N ILE A 38 -9.91 -12.36 -4.12
CA ILE A 38 -9.62 -13.70 -3.58
C ILE A 38 -10.78 -14.68 -3.74
N TRP A 39 -12.01 -14.18 -3.72
CA TRP A 39 -13.23 -14.96 -3.95
C TRP A 39 -13.46 -15.36 -5.41
N LYS A 40 -12.64 -14.89 -6.36
CA LYS A 40 -12.71 -15.26 -7.78
C LYS A 40 -11.64 -16.27 -8.21
N PHE A 41 -10.77 -16.75 -7.31
CA PHE A 41 -9.82 -17.80 -7.69
C PHE A 41 -10.55 -19.13 -7.91
N CYS A 42 -10.13 -19.90 -8.92
CA CYS A 42 -10.79 -21.16 -9.27
C CYS A 42 -10.81 -22.16 -8.10
N ALA A 43 -9.74 -22.18 -7.29
CA ALA A 43 -9.65 -23.01 -6.08
C ALA A 43 -10.63 -22.58 -4.97
N VAL A 44 -11.02 -21.30 -4.91
CA VAL A 44 -11.91 -20.74 -3.87
C VAL A 44 -13.37 -20.76 -4.33
N ASN A 45 -13.62 -20.44 -5.61
CA ASN A 45 -14.96 -20.35 -6.20
C ASN A 45 -15.48 -21.69 -6.75
N GLY A 46 -14.85 -22.82 -6.40
CA GLY A 46 -15.26 -24.14 -6.86
C GLY A 46 -15.17 -24.36 -8.38
N GLY A 47 -14.31 -23.61 -9.07
CA GLY A 47 -14.13 -23.70 -10.52
C GLY A 47 -15.21 -23.03 -11.37
N ILE A 48 -16.07 -22.17 -10.79
CA ILE A 48 -17.09 -21.45 -11.56
C ILE A 48 -16.44 -20.31 -12.36
N GLU A 49 -16.58 -20.35 -13.69
CA GLU A 49 -16.07 -19.33 -14.60
C GLU A 49 -16.91 -18.03 -14.60
N PRO A 50 -16.30 -16.84 -14.81
CA PRO A 50 -14.86 -16.61 -14.98
C PRO A 50 -14.12 -16.63 -13.63
N CYS A 51 -13.04 -17.41 -13.56
CA CYS A 51 -12.17 -17.51 -12.38
C CYS A 51 -10.70 -17.25 -12.72
N TYR A 52 -9.92 -16.88 -11.71
CA TYR A 52 -8.48 -16.65 -11.85
C TYR A 52 -7.69 -17.89 -11.40
N ASP A 53 -6.60 -18.17 -12.10
CA ASP A 53 -5.55 -19.04 -11.58
C ASP A 53 -4.86 -18.39 -10.38
N TRP A 54 -4.38 -19.22 -9.45
CA TRP A 54 -3.61 -18.75 -8.30
C TRP A 54 -2.38 -17.96 -8.77
N PRO A 55 -2.03 -16.83 -8.13
CA PRO A 55 -0.87 -16.07 -8.55
C PRO A 55 0.41 -16.91 -8.45
N ASN A 56 1.35 -16.63 -9.35
CA ASN A 56 2.69 -17.21 -9.22
C ASN A 56 3.35 -16.76 -7.90
N TYR A 57 4.41 -17.46 -7.52
CA TYR A 57 5.13 -17.19 -6.27
C TYR A 57 5.48 -15.70 -6.09
N LEU A 58 5.99 -15.05 -7.15
CA LEU A 58 6.40 -13.66 -7.08
C LEU A 58 5.22 -12.72 -6.85
N GLY A 59 4.10 -12.91 -7.54
CA GLY A 59 2.89 -12.13 -7.34
C GLY A 59 2.29 -12.32 -5.95
N PHE A 60 2.28 -13.55 -5.44
CA PHE A 60 1.84 -13.83 -4.07
C PHE A 60 2.74 -13.16 -3.03
N PHE A 61 4.04 -13.22 -3.22
CA PHE A 61 5.03 -12.64 -2.30
C PHE A 61 4.93 -11.11 -2.28
N VAL A 62 4.98 -10.45 -3.43
CA VAL A 62 4.95 -8.98 -3.54
C VAL A 62 3.63 -8.40 -3.02
N HIS A 63 2.50 -9.08 -3.23
CA HIS A 63 1.19 -8.59 -2.84
C HIS A 63 0.63 -9.24 -1.56
N GLY A 64 1.47 -9.89 -0.76
CA GLY A 64 1.03 -10.52 0.49
C GLY A 64 2.18 -10.79 1.45
N GLY A 65 3.19 -11.54 0.97
CA GLY A 65 4.39 -11.87 1.74
C GLY A 65 5.14 -10.65 2.29
N ASP A 66 5.37 -9.64 1.44
CA ASP A 66 6.07 -8.41 1.83
C ASP A 66 5.38 -7.68 2.99
N TRP A 67 4.05 -7.54 2.93
CA TRP A 67 3.29 -6.92 4.01
C TRP A 67 3.36 -7.72 5.32
N VAL A 68 3.32 -9.06 5.25
CA VAL A 68 3.48 -9.90 6.44
C VAL A 68 4.85 -9.68 7.08
N LEU A 69 5.91 -9.66 6.27
CA LEU A 69 7.28 -9.43 6.76
C LEU A 69 7.44 -8.02 7.34
N LEU A 70 6.89 -7.00 6.69
CA LEU A 70 6.87 -5.62 7.19
C LEU A 70 6.12 -5.51 8.51
N THR A 71 4.96 -6.17 8.62
CA THR A 71 4.17 -6.22 9.86
C THR A 71 4.93 -6.90 10.99
N ILE A 72 5.59 -8.04 10.72
CA ILE A 72 6.46 -8.71 11.71
C ILE A 72 7.59 -7.77 12.13
N ASN A 73 8.26 -7.11 11.17
CA ASN A 73 9.32 -6.16 11.46
C ASN A 73 8.83 -4.95 12.28
N PHE A 74 7.60 -4.46 12.03
CA PHE A 74 6.97 -3.40 12.81
C PHE A 74 6.80 -3.80 14.29
N PHE A 75 6.32 -5.02 14.55
CA PHE A 75 6.12 -5.49 15.92
C PHE A 75 7.42 -5.89 16.61
N VAL A 76 8.27 -6.69 15.96
CA VAL A 76 9.53 -7.20 16.54
C VAL A 76 10.58 -6.09 16.66
N GLY A 77 10.67 -5.22 15.66
CA GLY A 77 11.63 -4.12 15.60
C GLY A 77 11.27 -2.92 16.48
N ASN A 78 10.10 -2.91 17.13
CA ASN A 78 9.61 -1.79 17.95
C ASN A 78 9.68 -0.42 17.22
N MET A 79 9.42 -0.43 15.91
CA MET A 79 9.46 0.76 15.06
C MET A 79 8.39 1.76 15.51
N PRO A 80 8.71 2.97 15.97
CA PRO A 80 7.68 3.93 16.37
C PRO A 80 6.85 4.35 15.15
N PHE A 81 5.54 4.57 15.35
CA PHE A 81 4.66 5.15 14.32
C PHE A 81 4.18 6.51 14.80
N TYR A 82 4.71 7.59 14.21
CA TYR A 82 4.32 8.95 14.55
C TYR A 82 3.27 9.45 13.56
N ILE A 83 2.11 9.88 14.07
CA ILE A 83 1.03 10.42 13.24
C ILE A 83 1.49 11.67 12.46
N ASN A 84 2.44 12.44 12.99
CA ASN A 84 2.99 13.62 12.30
C ASN A 84 3.67 13.27 10.97
N ASN A 85 4.21 12.05 10.85
CA ASN A 85 4.86 11.58 9.63
C ASN A 85 3.88 10.90 8.66
N SER A 86 2.61 10.73 9.05
CA SER A 86 1.61 10.08 8.20
C SER A 86 1.22 10.90 6.96
N ALA A 87 1.54 12.20 6.95
CA ALA A 87 1.40 13.06 5.78
C ALA A 87 2.19 12.53 4.56
N TRP A 88 3.28 11.80 4.78
CA TRP A 88 4.06 11.17 3.70
C TRP A 88 3.28 10.08 2.96
N VAL A 89 2.42 9.33 3.65
CA VAL A 89 1.54 8.32 3.03
C VAL A 89 0.58 9.01 2.05
N LEU A 90 -0.04 10.11 2.49
CA LEU A 90 -0.98 10.86 1.65
C LEU A 90 -0.28 11.53 0.48
N LEU A 91 0.89 12.13 0.70
CA LEU A 91 1.68 12.73 -0.36
C LEU A 91 2.08 11.68 -1.41
N PHE A 92 2.52 10.50 -0.98
CA PHE A 92 2.85 9.42 -1.90
C PHE A 92 1.62 8.97 -2.72
N ALA A 93 0.46 8.82 -2.07
CA ALA A 93 -0.78 8.47 -2.77
C ALA A 93 -1.17 9.52 -3.81
N LEU A 94 -1.07 10.81 -3.49
CA LEU A 94 -1.33 11.90 -4.42
C LEU A 94 -0.34 11.91 -5.59
N ILE A 95 0.95 11.70 -5.32
CA ILE A 95 1.98 11.59 -6.37
C ILE A 95 1.68 10.40 -7.28
N TYR A 96 1.33 9.24 -6.72
CA TYR A 96 0.98 8.06 -7.49
C TYR A 96 -0.25 8.30 -8.38
N LEU A 97 -1.30 8.93 -7.85
CA LEU A 97 -2.49 9.28 -8.64
C LEU A 97 -2.15 10.27 -9.75
N ALA A 98 -1.39 11.33 -9.46
CA ALA A 98 -0.94 12.30 -10.45
C ALA A 98 -0.09 11.65 -11.54
N TRP A 99 0.83 10.75 -11.17
CA TRP A 99 1.65 10.00 -12.10
C TRP A 99 0.82 9.08 -12.99
N SER A 100 -0.15 8.37 -12.41
CA SER A 100 -1.06 7.50 -13.17
C SER A 100 -1.93 8.28 -14.17
N TYR A 101 -2.36 9.48 -13.78
CA TYR A 101 -3.13 10.37 -14.65
C TYR A 101 -2.25 10.97 -15.76
N LEU A 102 -1.02 11.33 -15.44
CA LEU A 102 -0.05 11.82 -16.43
C LEU A 102 0.21 10.77 -17.52
N HIS A 103 0.36 9.49 -17.16
CA HIS A 103 0.49 8.39 -18.12
C HIS A 103 -0.70 8.32 -19.09
N TYR A 104 -1.91 8.54 -18.59
CA TYR A 104 -3.12 8.60 -19.41
C TYR A 104 -3.11 9.80 -20.36
N VAL A 105 -2.86 11.02 -19.85
CA VAL A 105 -2.87 12.24 -20.66
C VAL A 105 -1.80 12.22 -21.75
N LEU A 106 -0.61 11.74 -21.41
CA LEU A 106 0.51 11.61 -22.36
C LEU A 106 0.35 10.41 -23.32
N ARG A 107 -0.69 9.58 -23.13
CA ARG A 107 -0.94 8.36 -23.90
C ARG A 107 0.28 7.45 -23.95
N ILE A 108 0.91 7.26 -22.80
CA ILE A 108 1.97 6.27 -22.64
C ILE A 108 1.28 4.91 -22.63
N GLY A 109 1.21 4.29 -23.81
CA GLY A 109 0.60 2.97 -23.99
C GLY A 109 1.43 1.85 -23.38
N ARG A 110 0.95 0.62 -23.57
CA ARG A 110 1.69 -0.58 -23.14
C ARG A 110 2.69 -1.04 -24.21
N ALA A 111 3.65 -1.86 -23.79
CA ALA A 111 4.60 -2.49 -24.72
C ALA A 111 3.88 -3.46 -25.70
N PRO A 112 4.44 -3.70 -26.90
CA PRO A 112 3.75 -4.46 -27.97
C PRO A 112 3.23 -5.85 -27.58
N HIS A 113 3.85 -6.54 -26.62
CA HIS A 113 3.39 -7.85 -26.16
C HIS A 113 2.03 -7.83 -25.43
N PHE A 114 1.50 -6.65 -25.11
CA PHE A 114 0.17 -6.47 -24.52
C PHE A 114 -0.95 -6.23 -25.54
N GLU A 115 -0.66 -6.23 -26.85
CA GLU A 115 -1.64 -5.90 -27.89
C GLU A 115 -2.92 -6.73 -27.80
N GLN A 116 -2.81 -8.04 -27.57
CA GLN A 116 -3.97 -8.92 -27.43
C GLN A 116 -4.81 -8.63 -26.17
N GLU A 117 -4.15 -8.29 -25.05
CA GLU A 117 -4.86 -7.90 -23.82
C GLU A 117 -5.60 -6.58 -24.01
N CYS A 118 -4.96 -5.61 -24.66
CA CYS A 118 -5.55 -4.32 -24.97
C CYS A 118 -6.75 -4.46 -25.92
N ALA A 119 -6.63 -5.30 -26.96
CA ALA A 119 -7.73 -5.59 -27.88
C ALA A 119 -8.94 -6.23 -27.17
N LYS A 120 -8.70 -7.15 -26.21
CA LYS A 120 -9.77 -7.75 -25.38
C LYS A 120 -10.50 -6.71 -24.51
N LEU A 121 -9.81 -5.64 -24.12
CA LEU A 121 -10.40 -4.52 -23.39
C LEU A 121 -11.02 -3.46 -24.31
N GLY A 122 -10.93 -3.63 -25.64
CA GLY A 122 -11.46 -2.67 -26.62
C GLY A 122 -10.56 -1.45 -26.85
N TYR A 123 -9.28 -1.50 -26.48
CA TYR A 123 -8.33 -0.41 -26.63
C TYR A 123 -7.31 -0.67 -27.74
N ALA A 124 -6.93 0.39 -28.47
CA ALA A 124 -5.69 0.40 -29.24
C ALA A 124 -4.49 0.36 -28.28
N LEU A 125 -3.36 -0.22 -28.71
CA LEU A 125 -2.17 -0.38 -27.87
C LEU A 125 -1.70 0.93 -27.20
N ARG A 126 -1.81 2.05 -27.93
CA ARG A 126 -1.44 3.40 -27.47
C ARG A 126 -2.37 3.96 -26.40
N ASP A 127 -3.65 3.60 -26.44
CA ASP A 127 -4.68 4.12 -25.52
C ASP A 127 -4.97 3.13 -24.38
N CYS A 128 -4.29 1.98 -24.38
CA CYS A 128 -4.47 0.92 -23.40
C CYS A 128 -3.95 1.33 -22.01
N PRO A 129 -4.77 1.24 -20.96
CA PRO A 129 -4.39 1.71 -19.63
C PRO A 129 -3.24 0.88 -19.05
N ILE A 130 -2.16 1.53 -18.62
CA ILE A 130 -1.04 0.86 -17.92
C ILE A 130 -1.55 0.19 -16.62
N TYR A 131 -2.43 0.87 -15.89
CA TYR A 131 -3.01 0.40 -14.64
C TYR A 131 -4.40 -0.17 -14.90
N GLY A 132 -4.52 -1.49 -15.08
CA GLY A 132 -5.78 -2.12 -15.52
C GLY A 132 -6.99 -1.83 -14.63
N VAL A 133 -6.77 -1.68 -13.32
CA VAL A 133 -7.82 -1.30 -12.36
C VAL A 133 -8.16 0.19 -12.43
N MET A 134 -7.16 1.05 -12.66
CA MET A 134 -7.28 2.51 -12.70
C MET A 134 -7.35 2.99 -14.15
N ASP A 135 -8.52 2.83 -14.77
CA ASP A 135 -8.76 3.22 -16.15
C ASP A 135 -9.29 4.66 -16.24
N TRP A 136 -8.41 5.62 -16.50
CA TRP A 136 -8.74 7.04 -16.62
C TRP A 136 -9.59 7.38 -17.86
N ALA A 137 -9.79 6.46 -18.81
CA ALA A 137 -10.77 6.63 -19.89
C ALA A 137 -12.22 6.54 -19.37
N ASP A 138 -12.45 5.87 -18.24
CA ASP A 138 -13.67 5.94 -17.44
C ASP A 138 -13.43 6.75 -16.16
N PRO A 139 -13.61 8.08 -16.20
CA PRO A 139 -13.28 8.96 -15.07
C PRO A 139 -14.14 8.69 -13.84
N LYS A 140 -15.35 8.12 -14.00
CA LYS A 140 -16.22 7.80 -12.87
C LYS A 140 -15.67 6.59 -12.11
N LYS A 141 -15.28 5.53 -12.84
CA LYS A 141 -14.66 4.35 -12.24
C LYS A 141 -13.31 4.68 -11.63
N ALA A 142 -12.41 5.33 -12.38
CA ALA A 142 -11.10 5.74 -11.88
C ALA A 142 -11.21 6.68 -10.67
N GLY A 143 -12.09 7.69 -10.74
CA GLY A 143 -12.33 8.61 -9.63
C GLY A 143 -12.83 7.92 -8.37
N THR A 144 -13.71 6.91 -8.51
CA THR A 144 -14.19 6.11 -7.36
C THR A 144 -13.06 5.32 -6.71
N ILE A 145 -12.18 4.71 -7.50
CA ILE A 145 -11.03 3.94 -7.00
C ILE A 145 -10.00 4.86 -6.37
N ALA A 146 -9.71 6.01 -7.00
CA ALA A 146 -8.79 7.01 -6.46
C ALA A 146 -9.27 7.58 -5.12
N ALA A 147 -10.56 7.90 -5.02
CA ALA A 147 -11.17 8.35 -3.77
C ALA A 147 -11.14 7.24 -2.70
N GLY A 148 -11.49 6.01 -3.07
CA GLY A 148 -11.44 4.85 -2.19
C GLY A 148 -10.04 4.54 -1.67
N ALA A 149 -9.02 4.57 -2.54
CA ALA A 149 -7.63 4.37 -2.15
C ALA A 149 -7.11 5.49 -1.24
N THR A 150 -7.46 6.74 -1.53
CA THR A 150 -7.10 7.89 -0.69
C THR A 150 -7.73 7.81 0.70
N LEU A 151 -9.02 7.47 0.78
CA LEU A 151 -9.70 7.22 2.05
C LEU A 151 -9.10 6.01 2.77
N GLY A 152 -8.75 4.97 2.02
CA GLY A 152 -8.02 3.80 2.51
C GLY A 152 -6.72 4.17 3.21
N CYS A 153 -5.92 5.08 2.62
CA CYS A 153 -4.72 5.61 3.28
C CYS A 153 -5.04 6.23 4.65
N VAL A 154 -6.08 7.07 4.74
CA VAL A 154 -6.48 7.71 6.00
C VAL A 154 -6.88 6.68 7.05
N VAL A 155 -7.68 5.67 6.65
CA VAL A 155 -8.08 4.58 7.55
C VAL A 155 -6.86 3.80 8.03
N LEU A 156 -5.94 3.45 7.13
CA LEU A 156 -4.76 2.66 7.46
C LEU A 156 -3.77 3.41 8.35
N ILE A 157 -3.64 4.74 8.20
CA ILE A 157 -2.90 5.57 9.15
C ILE A 157 -3.47 5.39 10.57
N GLY A 158 -4.79 5.43 10.71
CA GLY A 158 -5.47 5.19 11.99
C GLY A 158 -5.24 3.78 12.53
N VAL A 159 -5.31 2.76 11.67
CA VAL A 159 -5.04 1.36 12.04
C VAL A 159 -3.62 1.20 12.57
N TYR A 160 -2.60 1.70 11.84
CA TYR A 160 -1.20 1.60 12.26
C TYR A 160 -0.90 2.40 13.52
N TRP A 161 -1.55 3.57 13.69
CA TRP A 161 -1.46 4.33 14.93
C TRP A 161 -2.01 3.54 16.13
N ILE A 162 -3.18 2.90 15.99
CA ILE A 162 -3.75 2.03 17.03
C ILE A 162 -2.87 0.82 17.29
N MET A 163 -2.34 0.16 16.24
CA MET A 163 -1.44 -0.99 16.37
C MET A 163 -0.16 -0.62 17.13
N GLY A 164 0.45 0.52 16.80
CA GLY A 164 1.60 1.04 17.52
C GLY A 164 1.29 1.32 18.99
N TRP A 165 0.17 1.98 19.26
CA TRP A 165 -0.29 2.24 20.63
C TRP A 165 -0.51 0.95 21.43
N LEU A 166 -1.17 -0.05 20.84
CA LEU A 166 -1.40 -1.36 21.48
C LEU A 166 -0.09 -2.07 21.78
N ARG A 167 0.82 -2.13 20.81
CA ARG A 167 2.15 -2.73 20.97
C ARG A 167 2.90 -2.09 22.14
N ASP A 168 2.94 -0.76 22.18
CA ASP A 168 3.69 -0.02 23.19
C ASP A 168 3.08 -0.22 24.60
N LYS A 169 1.75 -0.31 24.69
CA LYS A 169 1.05 -0.61 25.96
C LYS A 169 1.30 -2.03 26.45
N VAL A 170 1.30 -3.02 25.55
CA VAL A 170 1.60 -4.42 25.91
C VAL A 170 3.07 -4.57 26.31
N GLY A 171 3.99 -3.98 25.54
CA GLY A 171 5.42 -3.98 25.84
C GLY A 171 5.73 -3.34 27.20
N ALA A 172 5.09 -2.21 27.52
CA ALA A 172 5.23 -1.56 28.83
C ALA A 172 4.77 -2.45 30.01
N ARG A 173 3.71 -3.26 29.82
CA ARG A 173 3.20 -4.20 30.84
C ARG A 173 4.08 -5.43 31.01
N CYS A 174 4.63 -5.96 29.91
CA CYS A 174 5.50 -7.12 29.96
C CYS A 174 6.90 -6.81 30.49
N CYS A 175 7.39 -5.57 30.28
CA CYS A 175 8.77 -5.27 30.62
C CYS A 175 9.00 -4.80 32.04
N CYS A 176 8.04 -4.18 32.78
CA CYS A 176 8.20 -3.71 34.18
C CYS A 176 9.63 -3.27 34.58
N MET A 177 10.36 -2.69 33.63
CA MET A 177 11.67 -2.10 33.83
C MET A 177 11.38 -0.61 33.83
N PRO A 178 11.80 0.13 34.87
CA PRO A 178 11.60 1.56 34.92
C PRO A 178 12.28 2.16 33.70
N ARG A 179 11.51 2.53 32.66
CA ARG A 179 11.97 3.52 31.69
C ARG A 179 12.00 4.83 32.46
N GLY A 180 13.18 5.14 32.98
CA GLY A 180 13.50 6.41 33.61
C GLY A 180 12.91 7.54 32.77
N GLY A 181 12.23 8.45 33.47
CA GLY A 181 11.33 9.43 32.89
C GLY A 181 11.99 10.21 31.76
N GLY A 182 11.47 10.02 30.56
CA GLY A 182 11.59 10.96 29.47
C GLY A 182 10.18 11.27 29.01
N ARG A 183 9.52 12.19 29.72
CA ARG A 183 8.38 12.92 29.12
C ARG A 183 8.94 13.58 27.86
N ALA A 184 8.51 13.12 26.69
CA ALA A 184 8.57 13.94 25.51
C ALA A 184 7.22 14.68 25.35
N PRO A 185 7.26 15.97 24.98
CA PRO A 185 6.10 16.85 24.78
C PRO A 185 5.19 16.41 23.63
#